data_AF-A0A2H0ADY7-F1
#
_entry.id   AF-A0A2H0ADY7-F1
#
_cell.length_a   1.000
_cell.length_b   1.000
_cell.length_c   1.000
_cell.angle_alpha   90.00
_cell.angle_beta   90.00
_cell.angle_gamma   90.00
#
_symmetry.space_group_name_H-M   'P 1'
#
loop_
_entity.id
_entity.type
_entity.pdbx_description
1 polymer ?
#
loop_
_entity_poly.entity_id
_entity_poly.type
_entity_poly.pdbx_seq_one_letter_code
_entity_poly.pdbx_strand_id
1 'polypeptide(L)'
;MQYVLWKDPVKKVIDPTLFSDMAEKLAKDIGSKGSNVNKGTQLRRFFDEIVRLNTMSRAAQTDWDQILPHVHMLLAKVAYAKGRKLVTDEFVGFMKTGIEQIKRKEDLQVFANLFEAFTAFYKIHGPN
;
A
#
# COMPACT_ATOMS: atom_id res chain seq x y z
N MET A 1 11.14 -3.55 -5.08
CA MET A 1 11.15 -2.26 -5.79
C MET A 1 11.14 -1.15 -4.76
N GLN A 2 11.90 -0.07 -4.98
CA GLN A 2 12.04 1.04 -4.04
C GLN A 2 11.31 2.27 -4.58
N TYR A 3 10.48 2.90 -3.76
CA TYR A 3 9.76 4.15 -4.05
C TYR A 3 9.64 4.97 -2.76
N VAL A 4 9.41 6.27 -2.89
CA VAL A 4 9.26 7.19 -1.76
C VAL A 4 7.88 7.83 -1.75
N LEU A 5 7.26 7.97 -0.58
CA LEU A 5 5.96 8.65 -0.44
C LEU A 5 6.09 10.17 -0.57
N TRP A 6 7.22 10.72 -0.12
CA TRP A 6 7.49 12.15 -0.14
C TRP A 6 8.78 12.42 -0.91
N LYS A 7 8.71 13.33 -1.87
CA LYS A 7 9.90 13.91 -2.50
C LYS A 7 10.67 14.80 -1.52
N ASP A 8 9.93 15.55 -0.70
CA ASP A 8 10.46 16.31 0.44
C ASP A 8 9.55 16.09 1.66
N PRO A 9 9.95 15.26 2.64
CA PRO A 9 9.12 14.94 3.80
C PRO A 9 8.99 16.09 4.81
N VAL A 10 9.91 17.08 4.78
CA VAL A 10 9.88 18.26 5.65
C VAL A 10 8.84 19.25 5.13
N LYS A 11 8.86 19.50 3.82
CA LYS A 11 7.88 20.38 3.16
C LYS A 11 6.57 19.70 2.79
N LYS A 12 6.43 18.39 3.08
CA LYS A 12 5.27 17.57 2.69
C LYS A 12 4.98 17.65 1.19
N VAL A 13 6.02 17.58 0.36
CA VAL A 13 5.91 17.58 -1.09
C VAL A 13 5.84 16.15 -1.59
N ILE A 14 4.72 15.78 -2.22
CA ILE A 14 4.53 14.50 -2.89
C ILE A 14 5.21 14.55 -4.25
N ASP A 15 5.80 13.44 -4.70
CA ASP A 15 6.28 13.34 -6.08
C ASP A 15 5.08 13.42 -7.05
N PRO A 16 5.08 14.35 -8.03
CA PRO A 16 3.97 14.51 -8.98
C PRO A 16 3.60 13.22 -9.74
N THR A 17 4.55 12.28 -9.87
CA THR A 17 4.37 11.02 -10.61
C THR A 17 4.04 9.83 -9.69
N LEU A 18 3.95 10.04 -8.38
CA LEU A 18 3.74 8.96 -7.41
C LEU A 18 2.43 8.20 -7.68
N PHE A 19 1.36 8.93 -7.95
CA PHE A 19 0.03 8.35 -8.18
C PHE A 19 -0.26 8.04 -9.66
N SER A 20 0.67 8.35 -10.58
CA SER A 20 0.58 7.97 -11.99
C SER A 20 1.62 6.89 -12.32
N ASP A 21 2.81 7.29 -12.74
CA ASP A 21 3.82 6.43 -13.37
C ASP A 21 4.33 5.38 -12.38
N MET A 22 4.53 5.78 -11.12
CA MET A 22 4.97 4.85 -10.07
C MET A 22 3.86 3.84 -9.73
N ALA A 23 2.62 4.29 -9.59
CA ALA A 23 1.48 3.43 -9.31
C ALA A 23 1.23 2.42 -10.45
N GLU A 24 1.32 2.86 -11.70
CA GLU A 24 1.18 2.00 -12.88
C GLU A 24 2.34 1.01 -12.97
N LYS A 25 3.58 1.44 -12.70
CA LYS A 25 4.74 0.56 -12.66
C LYS A 25 4.58 -0.53 -11.60
N LEU A 26 4.17 -0.16 -10.38
CA LEU A 26 3.83 -1.11 -9.32
C LEU A 26 2.77 -2.12 -9.78
N ALA A 27 1.72 -1.64 -10.45
CA ALA A 27 0.65 -2.49 -10.96
C ALA A 27 1.15 -3.49 -12.01
N LYS A 28 1.97 -3.06 -12.96
CA LYS A 28 2.58 -3.92 -14.00
C LYS A 28 3.50 -4.97 -13.39
N ASP A 29 4.40 -4.55 -12.52
CA ASP A 29 5.38 -5.44 -11.89
C ASP A 29 4.68 -6.53 -11.08
N ILE A 30 3.68 -6.15 -10.27
CA ILE A 30 2.92 -7.08 -9.42
C ILE A 30 1.93 -7.93 -10.23
N GLY A 31 1.36 -7.39 -11.31
CA GLY A 31 0.36 -8.06 -12.14
C GLY A 31 0.94 -9.14 -13.07
N SER A 32 2.22 -9.02 -13.43
CA SER A 32 2.89 -9.91 -14.39
C SER A 32 3.13 -11.35 -13.91
N LYS A 33 2.91 -11.65 -12.62
CA LYS A 33 3.43 -12.87 -11.94
C LYS A 33 2.47 -14.07 -11.88
N GLY A 34 1.42 -14.10 -12.70
CA GLY A 34 0.55 -15.28 -12.92
C GLY A 34 -0.78 -15.27 -12.14
N SER A 35 -1.69 -16.18 -12.51
CA SER A 35 -3.13 -16.13 -12.16
C SER A 35 -3.51 -16.59 -10.74
N ASN A 36 -2.63 -17.34 -10.06
CA ASN A 36 -2.94 -17.94 -8.76
C ASN A 36 -2.47 -17.11 -7.55
N VAL A 37 -1.67 -16.08 -7.79
CA VAL A 37 -1.12 -15.16 -6.78
C VAL A 37 -1.61 -13.73 -7.07
N ASN A 38 -1.56 -12.86 -6.07
CA ASN A 38 -1.98 -11.46 -6.19
C ASN A 38 -3.41 -11.29 -6.75
N LYS A 39 -4.33 -12.20 -6.41
CA LYS A 39 -5.74 -12.08 -6.84
C LYS A 39 -6.28 -10.71 -6.41
N GLY A 40 -7.04 -10.05 -7.30
CA GLY A 40 -7.54 -8.70 -7.03
C GLY A 40 -8.36 -8.60 -5.74
N THR A 41 -9.09 -9.65 -5.36
CA THR A 41 -9.81 -9.74 -4.07
C THR A 41 -8.87 -9.79 -2.87
N GLN A 42 -7.72 -10.46 -2.99
CA GLN A 42 -6.70 -10.51 -1.94
C GLN A 42 -6.04 -9.14 -1.75
N LEU A 43 -5.66 -8.48 -2.84
CA LEU A 43 -5.03 -7.15 -2.77
C LEU A 43 -6.01 -6.10 -2.23
N ARG A 44 -7.29 -6.17 -2.65
CA ARG A 44 -8.36 -5.29 -2.16
C ARG A 44 -8.57 -5.40 -0.65
N ARG A 45 -8.46 -6.60 -0.05
CA ARG A 45 -8.56 -6.74 1.41
C ARG A 45 -7.51 -5.93 2.16
N PHE A 46 -6.28 -5.86 1.63
CA PHE A 46 -5.23 -5.00 2.21
C PHE A 46 -5.57 -3.52 2.02
N PHE A 47 -6.06 -3.15 0.82
CA PHE A 47 -6.50 -1.78 0.56
C PHE A 47 -7.61 -1.33 1.52
N ASP A 48 -8.66 -2.14 1.67
CA ASP A 48 -9.79 -1.84 2.55
C ASP A 48 -9.33 -1.63 4.00
N GLU A 49 -8.36 -2.43 4.46
CA GLU A 49 -7.79 -2.26 5.79
C GLU A 49 -6.95 -0.98 5.92
N ILE A 50 -6.14 -0.64 4.92
CA ILE A 50 -5.38 0.62 4.88
C ILE A 50 -6.33 1.82 4.91
N VAL A 51 -7.39 1.81 4.09
CA VAL A 51 -8.42 2.86 4.06
C VAL A 51 -9.13 2.96 5.40
N ARG A 52 -9.50 1.83 6.01
CA ARG A 52 -10.13 1.81 7.33
C ARG A 52 -9.24 2.45 8.40
N LEU A 53 -7.96 2.06 8.46
CA LEU A 53 -6.99 2.64 9.41
C LEU A 53 -6.78 4.12 9.15
N ASN A 54 -6.70 4.54 7.88
CA ASN A 54 -6.57 5.94 7.50
C ASN A 54 -7.78 6.76 7.95
N THR A 55 -9.00 6.28 7.70
CA THR A 55 -10.24 6.92 8.16
C THR A 55 -10.28 7.04 9.68
N MET A 56 -9.93 5.98 10.40
CA MET A 56 -9.85 6.01 11.87
C MET A 56 -8.84 7.04 12.37
N SER A 57 -7.68 7.13 11.72
CA SER A 57 -6.60 8.07 12.11
C SER A 57 -7.05 9.54 12.04
N ARG A 58 -8.01 9.84 11.16
CA ARG A 58 -8.54 11.19 10.92
C ARG A 58 -9.69 11.55 11.86
N ALA A 59 -10.25 10.60 12.60
CA ALA A 59 -11.30 10.90 13.57
C ALA A 59 -10.73 11.71 14.75
N ALA A 60 -11.51 12.69 15.23
CA ALA A 60 -11.04 13.71 16.18
C ALA A 60 -10.54 13.15 17.52
N GLN A 61 -11.03 11.98 17.94
CA GLN A 61 -10.69 11.36 19.23
C GLN A 61 -9.69 10.20 19.12
N THR A 62 -9.19 9.89 17.92
CA THR A 62 -8.29 8.76 17.72
C THR A 62 -6.83 9.17 17.98
N ASP A 63 -6.23 8.48 18.95
CA ASP A 63 -4.80 8.54 19.21
C ASP A 63 -4.00 7.86 18.08
N TRP A 64 -3.03 8.57 17.53
CA TRP A 64 -2.15 8.03 16.50
C TRP A 64 -1.32 6.85 17.01
N ASP A 65 -0.94 6.87 18.28
CA ASP A 65 -0.13 5.82 18.90
C ASP A 65 -0.90 4.51 19.03
N GLN A 66 -2.24 4.55 18.95
CA GLN A 66 -3.09 3.36 18.83
C GLN A 66 -3.20 2.85 17.38
N ILE A 67 -3.09 3.74 16.38
CA ILE A 67 -3.23 3.37 14.96
C ILE A 67 -1.93 2.83 14.36
N LEU A 68 -0.80 3.47 14.67
CA LEU A 68 0.49 3.13 14.09
C LEU A 68 0.89 1.65 14.28
N PRO A 69 0.68 1.01 15.45
CA PRO A 69 0.91 -0.42 15.62
C PRO A 69 0.08 -1.28 14.67
N HIS A 70 -1.19 -0.92 14.43
CA HIS A 70 -2.05 -1.64 13.49
C HIS A 70 -1.63 -1.45 12.03
N VAL A 71 -1.09 -0.28 11.67
CA VAL A 71 -0.46 -0.07 10.36
C VAL A 71 0.74 -1.01 10.20
N HIS A 72 1.62 -1.09 11.21
CA HIS A 72 2.77 -2.01 11.17
C HIS A 72 2.34 -3.48 11.16
N MET A 73 1.22 -3.85 11.80
CA MET A 73 0.67 -5.20 11.77
C MET A 73 0.32 -5.69 10.36
N LEU A 74 0.09 -4.80 9.40
CA LEU A 74 -0.11 -5.17 8.00
C LEU A 74 1.12 -5.90 7.41
N LEU A 75 2.33 -5.64 7.92
CA LEU A 75 3.54 -6.38 7.53
C LEU A 75 3.44 -7.86 7.89
N ALA A 76 2.96 -8.17 9.09
CA ALA A 76 2.74 -9.55 9.51
C ALA A 76 1.65 -10.23 8.65
N LYS A 77 0.57 -9.49 8.34
CA LYS A 77 -0.51 -10.00 7.50
C LYS A 77 -0.07 -10.29 6.06
N VAL A 78 0.74 -9.42 5.45
CA VAL A 78 1.26 -9.68 4.09
C VAL A 78 2.29 -10.80 4.09
N ALA A 79 3.12 -10.92 5.13
CA ALA A 79 4.04 -12.05 5.29
C ALA A 79 3.30 -13.39 5.44
N TYR A 80 2.21 -13.41 6.21
CA TYR A 80 1.34 -14.58 6.31
C TYR A 80 0.71 -14.94 4.97
N ALA A 81 0.17 -13.96 4.23
CA ALA A 81 -0.39 -14.18 2.89
C ALA A 81 0.67 -14.73 1.91
N LYS A 82 1.92 -14.27 2.01
CA LYS A 82 3.06 -14.81 1.24
C LYS A 82 3.32 -16.27 1.61
N GLY A 83 3.36 -16.62 2.90
CA GLY A 83 3.51 -18.00 3.37
C GLY A 83 2.38 -18.92 2.88
N ARG A 84 1.17 -18.38 2.70
CA ARG A 84 0.02 -19.06 2.09
C ARG A 84 0.05 -19.09 0.56
N LYS A 85 1.11 -18.59 -0.07
CA LYS A 85 1.26 -18.48 -1.55
C LYS A 85 0.11 -17.70 -2.20
N LEU A 86 -0.44 -16.69 -1.51
CA LEU A 86 -1.52 -15.83 -2.02
C LEU A 86 -1.00 -14.54 -2.65
N VAL A 87 0.20 -14.11 -2.25
CA VAL A 87 0.85 -12.90 -2.76
C VAL A 87 2.31 -13.17 -3.08
N THR A 88 2.85 -12.35 -3.95
CA THR A 88 4.24 -12.38 -4.42
C THR A 88 5.19 -11.59 -3.53
N ASP A 89 6.49 -11.79 -3.76
CA ASP A 89 7.56 -11.03 -3.12
C ASP A 89 7.53 -9.56 -3.51
N GLU A 90 7.12 -9.26 -4.74
CA GLU A 90 6.94 -7.91 -5.24
C GLU A 90 5.85 -7.17 -4.48
N PHE A 91 4.69 -7.82 -4.25
CA PHE A 91 3.62 -7.22 -3.43
C PHE A 91 4.05 -7.04 -1.97
N VAL A 92 4.78 -8.00 -1.41
CA VAL A 92 5.33 -7.89 -0.05
C VAL A 92 6.33 -6.72 0.02
N GLY A 93 7.18 -6.56 -0.99
CA GLY A 93 8.11 -5.44 -1.10
C GLY A 93 7.40 -4.09 -1.22
N PHE A 94 6.32 -4.01 -1.99
CA PHE A 94 5.46 -2.84 -2.07
C PHE A 94 4.90 -2.46 -0.69
N MET A 95 4.22 -3.39 -0.03
CA MET A 95 3.66 -3.18 1.31
C MET A 95 4.73 -2.77 2.33
N LYS A 96 5.86 -3.48 2.36
CA LYS A 96 6.96 -3.20 3.28
C LYS A 96 7.51 -1.81 3.11
N THR A 97 7.85 -1.45 1.87
CA THR A 97 8.43 -0.13 1.53
C THR A 97 7.48 1.00 1.91
N GLY A 98 6.17 0.85 1.66
CA GLY A 98 5.18 1.85 2.03
C GLY A 98 5.00 2.00 3.54
N ILE A 99 4.80 0.89 4.24
CA ILE A 99 4.51 0.89 5.69
C ILE A 99 5.70 1.40 6.49
N GLU A 100 6.94 1.07 6.12
CA GLU A 100 8.14 1.52 6.85
C GLU A 100 8.32 3.05 6.81
N GLN A 101 7.78 3.70 5.78
CA GLN A 101 7.80 5.16 5.61
C GLN A 101 6.72 5.88 6.43
N ILE A 102 5.73 5.17 6.98
CA ILE A 102 4.64 5.78 7.73
C ILE A 102 5.11 6.09 9.16
N LYS A 103 5.14 7.38 9.50
CA LYS A 103 5.45 7.89 10.84
C LYS A 103 4.34 8.78 11.39
N ARG A 104 3.54 9.38 10.52
CA ARG A 104 2.48 10.35 10.82
C ARG A 104 1.21 10.02 10.02
N LYS A 105 0.09 10.60 10.43
CA LYS A 105 -1.23 10.43 9.79
C LYS A 105 -1.19 10.75 8.29
N GLU A 106 -0.45 11.78 7.90
CA GLU A 106 -0.32 12.20 6.51
C GLU A 106 0.44 11.18 5.65
N ASP A 107 1.43 10.50 6.21
CA ASP A 107 2.17 9.46 5.48
C ASP A 107 1.25 8.29 5.15
N LEU A 108 0.37 7.90 6.09
CA LEU A 108 -0.66 6.89 5.88
C LEU A 108 -1.67 7.31 4.80
N GLN A 109 -2.08 8.58 4.79
CA GLN A 109 -2.95 9.12 3.75
C GLN A 109 -2.30 9.07 2.36
N VAL A 110 -1.03 9.45 2.24
CA VAL A 110 -0.30 9.37 0.96
C VAL A 110 -0.15 7.91 0.51
N PHE A 111 0.17 6.99 1.42
CA PHE A 111 0.23 5.58 1.09
C PHE A 111 -1.14 5.01 0.67
N ALA A 112 -2.23 5.41 1.34
CA ALA A 112 -3.58 5.01 0.95
C ALA A 112 -3.92 5.48 -0.48
N ASN A 113 -3.57 6.73 -0.83
CA ASN A 113 -3.79 7.27 -2.18
C ASN A 113 -2.94 6.54 -3.23
N LEU A 114 -1.67 6.23 -2.91
CA LEU A 114 -0.82 5.42 -3.78
C LEU A 114 -1.42 4.03 -4.00
N PHE A 115 -1.93 3.40 -2.93
CA PHE A 115 -2.57 2.09 -3.03
C PHE A 115 -3.84 2.15 -3.87
N GLU A 116 -4.65 3.20 -3.72
CA GLU A 116 -5.83 3.44 -4.55
C GLU A 116 -5.47 3.52 -6.03
N ALA A 117 -4.51 4.39 -6.40
CA ALA A 117 -4.01 4.50 -7.76
C ALA A 117 -3.46 3.17 -8.29
N PHE A 118 -2.68 2.47 -7.47
CA PHE A 118 -2.19 1.12 -7.78
C PHE A 118 -3.35 0.17 -8.09
N THR A 119 -4.42 0.12 -7.27
CA THR A 119 -5.56 -0.78 -7.52
C THR A 119 -6.30 -0.45 -8.81
N ALA A 120 -6.37 0.82 -9.18
CA ALA A 120 -6.96 1.25 -10.44
C ALA A 120 -6.15 0.73 -11.64
N PHE A 121 -4.83 0.96 -11.66
CA PHE A 121 -3.96 0.41 -12.72
C PHE A 121 -3.89 -1.12 -12.68
N TYR A 122 -3.94 -1.74 -11.50
CA TYR A 122 -3.93 -3.19 -11.34
C TYR A 122 -5.16 -3.84 -11.96
N LYS A 123 -6.28 -3.13 -12.08
CA LYS A 123 -7.44 -3.66 -12.80
C LYS A 123 -7.18 -3.84 -14.31
N ILE A 124 -6.24 -3.09 -14.86
CA ILE A 124 -5.82 -3.16 -16.28
C ILE A 124 -4.72 -4.20 -16.47
N HIS A 125 -3.76 -4.26 -15.54
CA HIS A 125 -2.54 -5.08 -15.70
C HIS A 125 -2.54 -6.40 -14.93
N GLY A 126 -3.44 -6.57 -13.97
CA GLY A 126 -3.56 -7.79 -13.18
C GLY A 126 -4.17 -8.94 -13.99
N PRO A 127 -3.99 -10.19 -13.54
CA PRO A 127 -4.64 -11.34 -14.14
C PRO A 127 -6.17 -11.21 -14.01
N ASN A 128 -6.89 -11.57 -15.08
CA ASN A 128 -8.36 -11.64 -15.10
C ASN A 128 -8.91 -12.67 -14.09
#